data_AF-A0A166RIS1-F1
#
_entry.id   AF-A0A166RIS1-F1
#
_cell.length_a   1.000
_cell.length_b   1.000
_cell.length_c   1.000
_cell.angle_alpha   90.00
_cell.angle_beta   90.00
_cell.angle_gamma   90.00
#
_symmetry.space_group_name_H-M   'P 1'
#
loop_
_entity.id
_entity.type
_entity.pdbx_description
1 polymer ?
#
loop_
_entity_poly.entity_id
_entity_poly.type
_entity_poly.pdbx_seq_one_letter_code
_entity_poly.pdbx_strand_id
1 'polypeptide(L)'
;MYDEQLANAGTTGEIERLIFDEAVFDDVIQKTISSQLEAKETIRVANVSVTVTITDDCLLLSLPTLDGTYDAQTVFIAETEEARCWGNDLLDFYWGSAQPLERYLSGQN
;
A
#
# COMPACT_ATOMS: atom_id res chain seq x y z
N MET A 1 17.05 4.08 9.69
CA MET A 1 16.96 5.33 8.91
C MET A 1 15.84 5.24 7.87
N TYR A 2 15.94 4.52 6.75
CA TYR A 2 14.84 4.45 5.76
C TYR A 2 13.69 3.49 6.14
N ASP A 3 13.99 2.32 6.68
CA ASP A 3 12.97 1.42 7.26
C ASP A 3 12.17 2.10 8.38
N GLU A 4 12.82 3.02 9.09
CA GLU A 4 12.24 3.81 10.18
C GLU A 4 11.33 4.92 9.63
N GLN A 5 11.61 5.47 8.45
CA GLN A 5 10.72 6.42 7.77
C GLN A 5 9.51 5.74 7.13
N LEU A 6 9.66 4.53 6.57
CA LEU A 6 8.52 3.72 6.10
C LEU A 6 7.62 3.30 7.27
N ALA A 7 8.22 2.85 8.38
CA ALA A 7 7.47 2.55 9.60
C ALA A 7 6.82 3.81 10.18
N ASN A 8 7.53 4.94 10.27
CA ASN A 8 7.00 6.19 10.82
C ASN A 8 5.90 6.82 9.94
N ALA A 9 6.07 6.83 8.61
CA ALA A 9 5.04 7.29 7.68
C ALA A 9 3.74 6.48 7.80
N GLY A 10 3.86 5.19 8.13
CA GLY A 10 2.72 4.32 8.42
C GLY A 10 2.20 4.32 9.87
N THR A 11 2.87 4.97 10.83
CA THR A 11 2.53 4.87 12.26
C THR A 11 2.17 6.17 12.97
N THR A 12 2.39 7.34 12.36
CA THR A 12 2.01 8.64 12.98
C THR A 12 0.94 9.43 12.22
N GLY A 13 0.63 9.08 10.97
CA GLY A 13 -0.43 9.69 10.15
C GLY A 13 -1.71 8.86 10.09
N GLU A 14 -2.84 9.50 9.82
CA GLU A 14 -4.09 8.81 9.51
C GLU A 14 -4.00 8.21 8.10
N ILE A 15 -4.22 6.90 7.96
CA ILE A 15 -4.20 6.23 6.67
C ILE A 15 -5.55 6.44 5.99
N GLU A 16 -5.60 7.35 5.02
CA GLU A 16 -6.82 7.62 4.25
C GLU A 16 -7.16 6.49 3.28
N ARG A 17 -6.14 5.95 2.60
CA ARG A 17 -6.29 4.94 1.55
C ARG A 17 -5.11 3.97 1.55
N LEU A 18 -5.42 2.69 1.56
CA LEU A 18 -4.46 1.59 1.53
C LEU A 18 -4.91 0.52 0.53
N ILE A 19 -4.00 0.12 -0.34
CA ILE A 19 -4.21 -0.98 -1.28
C ILE A 19 -3.17 -2.04 -0.99
N PHE A 20 -3.62 -3.26 -0.72
CA PHE A 20 -2.75 -4.42 -0.64
C PHE A 20 -2.72 -5.17 -1.96
N ASP A 21 -1.53 -5.68 -2.28
CA ASP A 21 -1.41 -6.75 -3.26
C ASP A 21 -2.08 -8.03 -2.75
N GLU A 22 -2.75 -8.79 -3.62
CA GLU A 22 -3.45 -10.03 -3.28
C GLU A 22 -2.53 -11.05 -2.58
N ALA A 23 -1.32 -11.28 -3.12
CA ALA A 23 -0.41 -12.28 -2.56
C ALA A 23 0.13 -11.84 -1.20
N VAL A 24 0.46 -10.55 -1.06
CA VAL A 24 0.89 -9.98 0.23
C VAL A 24 -0.25 -10.03 1.24
N PHE A 25 -1.47 -9.69 0.81
CA PHE A 25 -2.64 -9.69 1.67
C PHE A 25 -2.91 -11.08 2.22
N ASP A 26 -2.91 -12.11 1.37
CA ASP A 26 -3.14 -13.50 1.79
C ASP A 26 -2.07 -13.98 2.80
N ASP A 27 -0.80 -13.62 2.59
CA ASP A 27 0.30 -13.93 3.51
C ASP A 27 0.18 -13.22 4.87
N VAL A 28 -0.29 -11.97 4.88
CA VAL A 28 -0.47 -11.16 6.11
C VAL A 28 -1.72 -11.58 6.87
N ILE A 29 -2.82 -11.83 6.16
CA ILE A 29 -4.09 -12.31 6.69
C ILE A 29 -3.89 -13.61 7.46
N GLN A 30 -3.16 -14.59 6.89
CA GLN A 30 -2.88 -15.85 7.59
C GLN A 30 -2.23 -15.66 8.96
N LYS A 31 -1.53 -14.55 9.17
CA LYS A 31 -0.83 -14.24 10.43
C LYS A 31 -1.63 -13.35 11.38
N THR A 32 -2.72 -12.71 10.94
CA THR A 32 -3.25 -11.54 11.67
C THR A 32 -4.78 -11.42 11.76
N ILE A 33 -5.62 -12.17 11.03
CA ILE A 33 -7.06 -11.77 11.00
C ILE A 33 -7.77 -11.91 12.36
N SER A 34 -8.44 -10.83 12.80
CA SER A 34 -9.90 -10.70 12.62
C SER A 34 -10.47 -9.42 13.27
N SER A 35 -9.84 -8.88 14.31
CA SER A 35 -10.52 -7.94 15.23
C SER A 35 -9.95 -6.52 15.30
N GLN A 36 -8.94 -6.16 14.52
CA GLN A 36 -8.26 -4.85 14.65
C GLN A 36 -8.21 -3.98 13.39
N LEU A 37 -8.76 -4.43 12.25
CA LEU A 37 -8.96 -3.55 11.10
C LEU A 37 -10.23 -2.73 11.30
N GLU A 38 -10.15 -1.69 12.13
CA GLU A 38 -11.23 -0.72 12.38
C GLU A 38 -11.55 0.12 11.11
N ALA A 39 -10.62 0.18 10.15
CA ALA A 39 -10.73 1.01 8.95
C ALA A 39 -10.94 0.20 7.66
N LYS A 40 -11.91 -0.73 7.64
CA LYS A 40 -12.15 -1.58 6.45
C LYS A 40 -12.45 -0.78 5.17
N GLU A 41 -13.07 0.39 5.30
CA GLU A 41 -13.42 1.25 4.17
C GLU A 41 -12.20 1.92 3.51
N THR A 42 -11.11 2.09 4.26
CA THR A 42 -9.85 2.65 3.75
C THR A 42 -8.97 1.59 3.08
N ILE A 43 -9.37 0.31 3.14
CA ILE A 43 -8.57 -0.81 2.64
C ILE A 43 -9.22 -1.45 1.41
N ARG A 44 -8.42 -1.61 0.37
CA ARG A 44 -8.78 -2.37 -0.83
C ARG A 44 -7.70 -3.38 -1.19
N VAL A 45 -8.06 -4.35 -2.00
CA VAL A 45 -7.16 -5.39 -2.49
C VAL A 45 -7.16 -5.38 -4.02
N ALA A 46 -5.97 -5.41 -4.62
CA ALA A 46 -5.79 -5.45 -6.07
C ALA A 46 -4.49 -6.18 -6.41
N ASN A 47 -4.29 -6.56 -7.67
CA ASN A 47 -2.98 -6.99 -8.13
C ASN A 47 -2.09 -5.76 -8.40
N VAL A 48 -1.07 -5.56 -7.58
CA VAL A 48 -0.20 -4.38 -7.64
C VAL A 48 1.26 -4.81 -7.69
N SER A 49 1.98 -4.35 -8.70
CA SER A 49 3.38 -4.73 -8.92
C SER A 49 4.40 -3.73 -8.36
N VAL A 50 3.97 -2.74 -7.59
CA VAL A 50 4.82 -1.68 -7.02
C VAL A 50 4.37 -1.33 -5.62
N THR A 51 5.27 -0.79 -4.81
CA THR A 51 4.92 -0.24 -3.50
C THR A 51 5.12 1.26 -3.52
N VAL A 52 4.05 2.00 -3.24
CA VAL A 52 4.06 3.45 -3.19
C VAL A 52 3.48 3.92 -1.86
N THR A 53 4.19 4.83 -1.21
CA THR A 53 3.70 5.55 -0.02
C THR A 53 3.76 7.04 -0.33
N ILE A 54 2.65 7.74 -0.08
CA ILE A 54 2.53 9.17 -0.32
C ILE A 54 2.21 9.80 1.03
N THR A 55 2.96 10.83 1.39
CA THR A 55 2.74 11.62 2.59
C THR A 55 2.61 13.10 2.22
N ASP A 56 2.34 13.94 3.21
CA ASP A 56 2.33 15.40 3.05
C ASP A 56 3.70 15.97 2.64
N ASP A 57 4.79 15.21 2.82
CA ASP A 57 6.16 15.68 2.59
C ASP A 57 6.83 14.99 1.40
N CYS A 58 6.51 13.72 1.11
CA CYS A 58 7.24 12.96 0.11
C CYS A 58 6.44 11.83 -0.54
N LEU A 59 7.03 11.29 -1.61
CA LEU A 59 6.68 10.01 -2.21
C LEU A 59 7.84 9.03 -2.01
N LEU A 60 7.50 7.84 -1.54
CA LEU A 60 8.39 6.68 -1.45
C LEU A 60 7.91 5.65 -2.47
N LEU A 61 8.80 5.19 -3.35
CA LEU A 61 8.51 4.17 -4.36
C LEU A 61 9.55 3.05 -4.26
N SER A 62 9.07 1.83 -4.10
CA SER A 62 9.85 0.62 -4.34
C SER A 62 9.31 -0.10 -5.58
N LEU A 63 10.26 -0.47 -6.45
CA LEU A 63 10.00 -1.30 -7.62
C LEU A 63 10.22 -2.76 -7.24
N PRO A 64 9.53 -3.70 -7.90
CA PRO A 64 9.71 -5.10 -7.60
C PRO A 64 11.11 -5.55 -8.03
N THR A 65 11.62 -6.57 -7.36
CA THR A 65 12.80 -7.32 -7.83
C THR A 65 12.52 -8.01 -9.16
N LEU A 66 13.56 -8.54 -9.82
CA LEU A 66 13.41 -9.22 -11.12
C LEU A 66 12.49 -10.45 -11.09
N ASP A 67 12.31 -11.06 -9.92
CA ASP A 67 11.37 -12.16 -9.69
C ASP A 67 9.94 -11.69 -9.34
N GLY A 68 9.69 -10.38 -9.36
CA GLY A 68 8.37 -9.79 -9.11
C GLY A 68 8.04 -9.60 -7.63
N THR A 69 8.97 -9.89 -6.71
CA THR A 69 8.72 -9.73 -5.27
C THR A 69 9.00 -8.30 -4.80
N TYR A 70 8.52 -7.96 -3.61
CA TYR A 70 8.75 -6.64 -3.00
C TYR A 70 10.24 -6.42 -2.69
N ASP A 71 10.82 -5.33 -3.21
CA ASP A 71 12.18 -4.90 -2.88
C ASP A 71 12.18 -3.95 -1.66
N ALA A 72 12.47 -4.50 -0.49
CA ALA A 72 12.59 -3.69 0.73
C ALA A 72 13.90 -2.85 0.80
N GLN A 73 14.88 -3.12 -0.07
CA GLN A 73 16.22 -2.53 0.01
C GLN A 73 16.37 -1.29 -0.86
N THR A 74 15.64 -1.22 -1.97
CA THR A 74 15.74 -0.13 -2.94
C THR A 74 14.48 0.73 -2.92
N VAL A 75 14.61 1.96 -2.39
CA VAL A 75 13.50 2.91 -2.31
C VAL A 75 13.91 4.24 -2.94
N PHE A 76 13.12 4.70 -3.90
CA PHE A 76 13.19 6.05 -4.44
C PHE A 76 12.41 7.00 -3.53
N ILE A 77 13.01 8.15 -3.23
CA ILE A 77 12.41 9.19 -2.38
C ILE A 77 12.38 10.48 -3.17
N ALA A 78 11.20 11.10 -3.25
CA ALA A 78 11.00 12.38 -3.90
C ALA A 78 10.17 13.30 -3.00
N GLU A 79 10.71 14.48 -2.70
CA GLU A 79 10.10 15.49 -1.81
C GLU A 79 9.46 16.64 -2.61
N THR A 80 9.08 16.39 -3.87
CA THR A 80 8.46 17.41 -4.74
C THR A 80 6.94 17.24 -4.81
N GLU A 81 6.24 18.34 -5.06
CA GLU A 81 4.78 18.32 -5.24
C GLU A 81 4.39 17.49 -6.47
N GLU A 82 5.14 17.60 -7.57
CA GLU A 82 4.87 16.86 -8.81
C GLU A 82 4.96 15.35 -8.62
N ALA A 83 5.92 14.89 -7.80
CA ALA A 83 6.03 13.47 -7.47
C ALA A 83 4.82 12.99 -6.67
N ARG A 84 4.36 13.78 -5.69
CA ARG A 84 3.15 13.47 -4.91
C ARG A 84 1.88 13.50 -5.76
N CYS A 85 1.75 14.44 -6.70
CA CYS A 85 0.65 14.46 -7.66
C CYS A 85 0.63 13.19 -8.51
N TRP A 86 1.78 12.81 -9.08
CA TRP A 86 1.91 11.58 -9.86
C TRP A 86 1.57 10.33 -9.03
N GLY A 87 2.01 10.26 -7.76
CA GLY A 87 1.66 9.18 -6.86
C GLY A 87 0.16 9.10 -6.60
N ASN A 88 -0.51 10.24 -6.40
CA ASN A 88 -1.96 10.28 -6.22
C ASN A 88 -2.71 9.83 -7.48
N ASP A 89 -2.26 10.22 -8.68
CA ASP A 89 -2.84 9.74 -9.94
C ASP A 89 -2.74 8.21 -10.05
N LEU A 90 -1.58 7.65 -9.67
CA LEU A 90 -1.37 6.20 -9.65
C LEU A 90 -2.27 5.52 -8.61
N LEU A 91 -2.38 6.08 -7.41
CA LEU A 91 -3.25 5.59 -6.35
C LEU A 91 -4.72 5.62 -6.78
N ASP A 92 -5.18 6.69 -7.41
CA ASP A 92 -6.55 6.84 -7.90
C ASP A 92 -6.89 5.77 -8.95
N PHE A 93 -5.95 5.49 -9.87
CA PHE A 93 -6.10 4.43 -10.87
C PHE A 93 -6.29 3.05 -10.23
N TYR A 94 -5.41 2.67 -9.28
CA TYR A 94 -5.55 1.40 -8.59
C TYR A 94 -6.80 1.36 -7.71
N TRP A 95 -7.10 2.44 -6.98
CA TRP A 95 -8.24 2.53 -6.10
C TRP A 95 -9.57 2.29 -6.82
N GLY A 96 -9.73 2.87 -8.02
CA GLY A 96 -10.93 2.72 -8.84
C GLY A 96 -11.18 1.30 -9.34
N SER A 97 -10.13 0.49 -9.46
CA SER A 97 -10.21 -0.90 -9.94
C SER A 97 -10.08 -1.95 -8.82
N ALA A 98 -9.55 -1.57 -7.67
CA ALA A 98 -9.35 -2.43 -6.51
C ALA A 98 -10.66 -2.87 -5.87
N GLN A 99 -10.67 -4.09 -5.34
CA GLN A 99 -11.82 -4.66 -4.64
C GLN A 99 -11.90 -4.14 -3.20
N PRO A 100 -13.08 -3.68 -2.72
CA PRO A 100 -13.28 -3.42 -1.31
C PRO A 100 -13.00 -4.67 -0.47
N LEU A 101 -12.36 -4.47 0.69
CA LEU A 101 -11.90 -5.57 1.55
C LEU A 101 -12.99 -6.60 1.87
N GLU A 102 -14.21 -6.16 2.24
CA GLU A 102 -15.31 -7.08 2.58
C GLU A 102 -15.72 -7.96 1.41
N ARG A 103 -15.68 -7.40 0.19
CA ARG A 103 -15.99 -8.15 -1.03
C ARG A 103 -14.90 -9.17 -1.34
N TYR A 104 -13.64 -8.79 -1.15
CA TYR A 104 -12.51 -9.71 -1.33
C TYR A 104 -12.62 -10.91 -0.37
N LEU A 105 -12.83 -10.66 0.93
CA LEU A 105 -12.95 -11.71 1.95
C LEU A 105 -14.16 -12.64 1.75
N SER A 106 -15.28 -12.12 1.24
CA SER A 106 -16.48 -12.94 0.98
C SER A 106 -16.36 -13.82 -0.27
N GLY A 107 -15.48 -13.48 -1.21
CA GLY A 107 -15.20 -14.30 -2.40
C GLY A 107 -14.23 -15.47 -2.18
N GLN A 108 -13.59 -15.54 -1.00
CA GLN A 108 -12.61 -16.56 -0.62
C GLN A 108 -13.24 -17.77 0.13
N ASN A 109 -14.55 -17.77 0.37
CA ASN A 109 -15.30 -18.86 1.04
C ASN A 109 -15.92 -19.86 0.05
#